data_AF-A0A4U5M1G2-F1
#
_entry.id   AF-A0A4U5M1G2-F1
#
_cell.length_a   1.000
_cell.length_b   1.000
_cell.length_c   1.000
_cell.angle_alpha   90.00
_cell.angle_beta   90.00
_cell.angle_gamma   90.00
#
_symmetry.space_group_name_H-M   'P 1'
#
loop_
_entity.id
_entity.type
_entity.pdbx_description
1 polymer ?
#
loop_
_entity_poly.entity_id
_entity_poly.type
_entity_poly.pdbx_seq_one_letter_code
_entity_poly.pdbx_strand_id
1 'polypeptide(L)'
;MRTLEEGATPLRGYMKSGVVTSNGPRYSNVASECWALFLYSRFSIAYIAAVGAATAFNILIFFSRVSATAALREINDLLPLGKDLRSIATPVFLYLRATELCVGFSIFQLLCCLLAIFLALKRLSVGYFFCYFFLTTTVILTNVCLFTIWVLTLAKSVKPATNELLLTTLQNETDHFCALLEPKLPCQIPLEGYDDFIAEKCLPRTVQASEDDCSESLTLFLNSYLWLPVVSLEGLILMGFGIVVLIRSCMVGYVQVPEDIDDSNLCEPKLALE
;
A
#
# COMPACT_ATOMS: atom_id res chain seq x y z
N MET A 1 -57.84 -45.48 2.75
CA MET A 1 -57.78 -45.30 4.22
C MET A 1 -56.32 -45.46 4.64
N ARG A 2 -55.74 -44.41 5.29
CA ARG A 2 -54.58 -44.33 6.24
C ARG A 2 -53.41 -45.35 6.10
N THR A 3 -52.11 -45.06 6.22
CA THR A 3 -51.25 -43.98 6.74
C THR A 3 -49.76 -44.42 6.55
N LEU A 4 -48.81 -43.46 6.51
CA LEU A 4 -47.45 -43.38 7.16
C LEU A 4 -46.67 -44.68 7.48
N GLU A 5 -45.34 -44.79 7.55
CA GLU A 5 -44.11 -44.02 7.36
C GLU A 5 -42.96 -45.04 7.62
N GLU A 6 -41.76 -44.72 7.14
CA GLU A 6 -40.43 -44.95 7.74
C GLU A 6 -39.99 -46.31 8.36
N GLY A 7 -38.70 -46.62 8.14
CA GLY A 7 -37.96 -47.48 9.08
C GLY A 7 -36.81 -48.27 8.48
N ALA A 8 -35.79 -47.61 7.91
CA ALA A 8 -34.50 -48.26 7.62
C ALA A 8 -33.59 -48.21 8.85
N THR A 9 -33.08 -49.38 9.21
CA THR A 9 -32.38 -49.77 10.42
C THR A 9 -31.03 -49.08 10.71
N PRO A 10 -30.57 -49.11 11.98
CA PRO A 10 -29.42 -48.36 12.48
C PRO A 10 -28.11 -49.15 12.39
N LEU A 11 -26.98 -48.45 12.24
CA LEU A 11 -25.64 -48.98 12.54
C LEU A 11 -25.01 -48.19 13.69
N ARG A 12 -24.81 -48.95 14.76
CA ARG A 12 -24.38 -48.60 16.11
C ARG A 12 -22.84 -48.67 16.20
N GLY A 13 -22.25 -47.64 16.80
CA GLY A 13 -20.88 -47.61 17.33
C GLY A 13 -20.42 -46.16 17.37
N TYR A 14 -20.15 -45.47 18.47
CA TYR A 14 -19.78 -45.87 19.83
C TYR A 14 -20.33 -44.80 20.80
N MET A 15 -20.97 -45.20 21.90
CA MET A 15 -21.08 -44.38 23.11
C MET A 15 -20.39 -45.14 24.23
N LYS A 16 -19.30 -44.57 24.76
CA LYS A 16 -18.83 -44.89 26.10
C LYS A 16 -18.78 -43.58 26.88
N SER A 17 -19.68 -43.50 27.86
CA SER A 17 -19.84 -42.40 28.78
C SER A 17 -18.53 -42.15 29.53
N GLY A 18 -18.02 -40.93 29.43
CA GLY A 18 -16.98 -40.38 30.27
C GLY A 18 -17.50 -39.05 30.76
N VAL A 19 -17.89 -39.00 32.03
CA VAL A 19 -18.21 -37.79 32.78
C VAL A 19 -17.05 -36.80 32.58
N VAL A 20 -17.33 -35.64 32.00
CA VAL A 20 -16.39 -34.51 31.95
C VAL A 20 -16.90 -33.45 32.90
N THR A 21 -16.40 -33.51 34.11
CA THR A 21 -16.25 -32.35 34.98
C THR A 21 -15.22 -31.39 34.37
N SER A 22 -15.36 -30.09 34.68
CA SER A 22 -14.47 -28.97 34.29
C SER A 22 -14.70 -28.40 32.88
N ASN A 23 -15.39 -27.26 32.85
CA ASN A 23 -15.55 -26.40 31.68
C ASN A 23 -14.22 -25.70 31.34
N GLY A 24 -13.69 -26.01 30.15
CA GLY A 24 -12.57 -25.40 29.44
C GLY A 24 -12.19 -26.25 28.21
N PRO A 25 -11.19 -25.88 27.39
CA PRO A 25 -11.18 -24.91 26.28
C PRO A 25 -11.84 -25.43 24.97
N ARG A 26 -13.01 -26.09 25.02
CA ARG A 26 -13.62 -26.67 23.80
C ARG A 26 -14.21 -25.66 22.81
N TYR A 27 -14.57 -24.45 23.25
CA TYR A 27 -15.17 -23.44 22.36
C TYR A 27 -14.15 -22.62 21.56
N SER A 28 -12.88 -22.52 22.00
CA SER A 28 -11.85 -21.83 21.20
C SER A 28 -11.47 -22.60 19.93
N ASN A 29 -11.62 -23.93 19.94
CA ASN A 29 -11.23 -24.79 18.83
C ASN A 29 -12.26 -24.75 17.68
N VAL A 30 -13.54 -24.57 17.98
CA VAL A 30 -14.59 -24.47 16.95
C VAL A 30 -14.54 -23.10 16.24
N ALA A 31 -14.31 -22.03 16.99
CA ALA A 31 -14.09 -20.71 16.41
C ALA A 31 -12.81 -20.71 15.55
N SER A 32 -11.69 -21.23 16.05
CA SER A 32 -10.43 -21.28 15.28
C SER A 32 -10.53 -22.11 13.99
N GLU A 33 -11.33 -23.19 13.98
CA GLU A 33 -11.59 -24.01 12.79
C GLU A 33 -12.40 -23.25 11.71
N CYS A 34 -13.40 -22.46 12.09
CA CYS A 34 -14.21 -21.67 11.16
C CYS A 34 -13.42 -20.52 10.53
N TRP A 35 -12.60 -19.84 11.33
CA TRP A 35 -11.68 -18.80 10.85
C TRP A 35 -10.64 -19.38 9.88
N ALA A 36 -10.08 -20.56 10.18
CA ALA A 36 -9.17 -21.26 9.28
C ALA A 36 -9.85 -21.66 7.95
N LEU A 37 -11.11 -22.13 7.98
CA LEU A 37 -11.81 -22.56 6.77
C LEU A 37 -12.01 -21.40 5.77
N PHE A 38 -12.25 -20.18 6.26
CA PHE A 38 -12.40 -18.99 5.42
C PHE A 38 -11.05 -18.38 5.00
N LEU A 39 -10.06 -18.32 5.89
CA LEU A 39 -8.71 -17.82 5.58
C LEU A 39 -8.00 -18.69 4.52
N TYR A 40 -8.23 -20.00 4.55
CA TYR A 40 -7.73 -20.93 3.52
C TYR A 40 -8.69 -21.10 2.34
N SER A 41 -9.71 -20.26 2.22
CA SER A 41 -10.59 -20.27 1.06
C SER A 41 -9.79 -19.96 -0.20
N ARG A 42 -10.18 -20.60 -1.31
CA ARG A 42 -9.64 -20.33 -2.66
C ARG A 42 -9.69 -18.84 -3.00
N PHE A 43 -10.65 -18.10 -2.43
CA PHE A 43 -10.80 -16.66 -2.62
C PHE A 43 -9.68 -15.84 -1.98
N SER A 44 -9.27 -16.18 -0.75
CA SER A 44 -8.19 -15.47 -0.03
C SER A 44 -6.83 -15.71 -0.69
N ILE A 45 -6.58 -16.95 -1.12
CA ILE A 45 -5.37 -17.32 -1.86
C ILE A 45 -5.33 -16.63 -3.23
N ALA A 46 -6.46 -16.60 -3.95
CA ALA A 46 -6.56 -15.88 -5.22
C ALA A 46 -6.31 -14.38 -5.06
N TYR A 47 -6.83 -13.76 -3.99
CA TYR A 47 -6.56 -12.36 -3.68
C TYR A 47 -5.06 -12.10 -3.44
N ILE A 48 -4.39 -12.92 -2.63
CA ILE A 48 -2.94 -12.76 -2.39
C ILE A 48 -2.15 -12.93 -3.69
N ALA A 49 -2.51 -13.90 -4.53
CA ALA A 49 -1.88 -14.09 -5.83
C ALA A 49 -2.09 -12.88 -6.75
N ALA A 50 -3.31 -12.33 -6.78
CA ALA A 50 -3.64 -11.13 -7.56
C ALA A 50 -2.84 -9.92 -7.07
N VAL A 51 -2.80 -9.67 -5.75
CA VAL A 51 -1.98 -8.59 -5.16
C VAL A 51 -0.51 -8.81 -5.45
N GLY A 52 0.01 -10.03 -5.36
CA GLY A 52 1.41 -10.34 -5.71
C GLY A 52 1.75 -10.02 -7.17
N ALA A 53 0.89 -10.40 -8.11
CA ALA A 53 1.09 -10.11 -9.54
C ALA A 53 1.00 -8.60 -9.84
N ALA A 54 -0.03 -7.95 -9.32
CA ALA A 54 -0.24 -6.51 -9.37
C ALA A 54 0.99 -5.73 -8.85
N THR A 55 1.44 -6.07 -7.65
CA THR A 55 2.56 -5.38 -7.00
C THR A 55 3.88 -5.59 -7.73
N ALA A 56 4.14 -6.79 -8.26
CA ALA A 56 5.31 -7.03 -9.09
C ALA A 56 5.35 -6.11 -10.33
N PHE A 57 4.21 -5.92 -10.99
CA PHE A 57 4.11 -5.00 -12.14
C PHE A 57 4.24 -3.53 -11.71
N ASN A 58 3.56 -3.14 -10.63
CA ASN A 58 3.60 -1.78 -10.11
C ASN A 58 5.00 -1.36 -9.66
N ILE A 59 5.80 -2.28 -9.12
CA ILE A 59 7.22 -2.03 -8.78
C ILE A 59 7.99 -1.54 -10.01
N LEU A 60 7.80 -2.16 -11.19
CA LEU A 60 8.50 -1.75 -12.42
C LEU A 60 8.11 -0.33 -12.84
N ILE A 61 6.81 -0.01 -12.76
CA ILE A 61 6.31 1.34 -13.06
C ILE A 61 6.94 2.33 -12.09
N PHE A 62 6.86 2.08 -10.77
CA PHE A 62 7.40 3.01 -9.77
C PHE A 62 8.91 3.18 -9.89
N PHE A 63 9.67 2.13 -10.18
CA PHE A 63 11.10 2.27 -10.46
C PHE A 63 11.39 3.16 -11.66
N SER A 64 10.65 2.99 -12.77
CA SER A 64 10.81 3.86 -13.94
C SER A 64 10.50 5.33 -13.62
N ARG A 65 9.56 5.58 -12.70
CA ARG A 65 9.20 6.94 -12.27
C ARG A 65 10.26 7.52 -11.35
N VAL A 66 10.74 6.73 -10.39
CA VAL A 66 11.84 7.13 -9.51
C VAL A 66 13.08 7.50 -10.31
N SER A 67 13.46 6.68 -11.31
CA SER A 67 14.61 6.99 -12.17
C SER A 67 14.40 8.24 -13.01
N ALA A 68 13.19 8.44 -13.56
CA ALA A 68 12.87 9.65 -14.33
C ALA A 68 12.92 10.94 -13.48
N THR A 69 12.67 10.82 -12.17
CA THR A 69 12.72 11.96 -11.24
C THR A 69 14.10 12.17 -10.59
N ALA A 70 15.13 11.41 -10.97
CA ALA A 70 16.43 11.42 -10.29
C ALA A 70 17.09 12.81 -10.30
N ALA A 71 17.10 13.49 -11.43
CA ALA A 71 17.65 14.85 -11.54
C ALA A 71 16.87 15.81 -10.62
N LEU A 72 15.53 15.81 -10.69
CA LEU A 72 14.68 16.66 -9.86
C LEU A 72 14.87 16.41 -8.35
N ARG A 73 15.14 15.16 -7.96
CA ARG A 73 15.43 14.81 -6.57
C ARG A 73 16.74 15.43 -6.08
N GLU A 74 17.79 15.37 -6.89
CA GLU A 74 19.05 16.03 -6.53
C GLU A 74 18.88 17.53 -6.37
N ILE A 75 18.10 18.18 -7.25
CA ILE A 75 17.76 19.61 -7.09
C ILE A 75 17.05 19.84 -5.76
N ASN A 76 16.04 19.02 -5.45
CA ASN A 76 15.29 19.11 -4.20
C ASN A 76 16.17 18.92 -2.95
N ASP A 77 17.13 18.01 -2.99
CA ASP A 77 18.02 17.72 -1.86
C ASP A 77 19.09 18.81 -1.67
N LEU A 78 19.37 19.59 -2.71
CA LEU A 78 20.31 20.72 -2.68
C LEU A 78 19.70 22.02 -2.16
N LEU A 79 18.40 22.08 -1.83
CA LEU A 79 17.83 23.34 -1.33
C LEU A 79 18.30 23.68 0.09
N PRO A 80 18.77 24.91 0.33
CA PRO A 80 18.94 25.40 1.68
C PRO A 80 17.57 25.46 2.39
N LEU A 81 17.51 25.01 3.64
CA LEU A 81 16.31 24.87 4.47
C LEU A 81 15.75 26.23 4.95
N GLY A 82 15.56 27.19 4.05
CA GLY A 82 14.87 28.46 4.30
C GLY A 82 13.34 28.29 4.36
N LYS A 83 12.66 29.07 5.20
CA LYS A 83 11.19 28.99 5.38
C LYS A 83 10.41 29.23 4.08
N ASP A 84 10.86 30.16 3.24
CA ASP A 84 10.14 30.56 2.02
C ASP A 84 10.36 29.59 0.86
N LEU A 85 11.61 29.16 0.63
CA LEU A 85 11.94 28.14 -0.39
C LEU A 85 11.25 26.81 -0.12
N ARG A 86 11.07 26.45 1.16
CA ARG A 86 10.37 25.22 1.54
C ARG A 86 8.91 25.22 1.13
N SER A 87 8.22 26.36 1.21
CA SER A 87 6.82 26.48 0.77
C SER A 87 6.69 26.22 -0.73
N ILE A 88 7.61 26.79 -1.52
CA ILE A 88 7.65 26.65 -2.99
C ILE A 88 8.01 25.21 -3.39
N ALA A 89 8.96 24.57 -2.70
CA ALA A 89 9.42 23.21 -2.98
C ALA A 89 8.48 22.10 -2.50
N THR A 90 7.52 22.41 -1.61
CA THR A 90 6.61 21.43 -0.99
C THR A 90 5.90 20.50 -1.99
N PRO A 91 5.29 20.95 -3.10
CA PRO A 91 4.64 20.05 -4.05
C PRO A 91 5.61 19.08 -4.72
N VAL A 92 6.83 19.52 -5.04
CA VAL A 92 7.89 18.67 -5.61
C VAL A 92 8.34 17.64 -4.58
N PHE A 93 8.61 18.07 -3.35
CA PHE A 93 8.99 17.20 -2.25
C PHE A 93 7.93 16.12 -1.96
N LEU A 94 6.65 16.50 -1.89
CA LEU A 94 5.55 15.56 -1.65
C LEU A 94 5.41 14.55 -2.79
N TYR A 95 5.55 14.99 -4.05
CA TYR A 95 5.50 14.08 -5.20
C TYR A 95 6.63 13.04 -5.15
N LEU A 96 7.87 13.50 -4.94
CA LEU A 96 9.04 12.63 -4.86
C LEU A 96 8.89 11.64 -3.72
N ARG A 97 8.51 12.12 -2.52
CA ARG A 97 8.41 11.28 -1.33
C ARG A 97 7.26 10.28 -1.43
N ALA A 98 6.12 10.67 -1.97
CA ALA A 98 5.00 9.76 -2.19
C ALA A 98 5.39 8.65 -3.17
N THR A 99 6.13 8.98 -4.24
CA THR A 99 6.58 8.00 -5.24
C THR A 99 7.59 7.01 -4.63
N GLU A 100 8.52 7.48 -3.79
CA GLU A 100 9.44 6.60 -3.03
C GLU A 100 8.72 5.67 -2.07
N LEU A 101 7.74 6.19 -1.32
CA LEU A 101 6.96 5.39 -0.39
C LEU A 101 6.15 4.31 -1.11
N CYS A 102 5.61 4.59 -2.30
CA CYS A 102 4.95 3.58 -3.13
C CYS A 102 5.88 2.41 -3.48
N VAL A 103 7.16 2.66 -3.79
CA VAL A 103 8.15 1.58 -4.01
C VAL A 103 8.33 0.76 -2.73
N GLY A 104 8.57 1.43 -1.60
CA GLY A 104 8.78 0.77 -0.32
C GLY A 104 7.59 -0.10 0.10
N PHE A 105 6.37 0.42 -0.01
CA PHE A 105 5.16 -0.35 0.28
C PHE A 105 4.96 -1.51 -0.69
N SER A 106 5.26 -1.34 -1.97
CA SER A 106 5.11 -2.42 -2.96
C SER A 106 6.09 -3.58 -2.71
N ILE A 107 7.33 -3.28 -2.33
CA ILE A 107 8.31 -4.30 -1.93
C ILE A 107 7.80 -5.04 -0.68
N PHE A 108 7.31 -4.31 0.32
CA PHE A 108 6.77 -4.91 1.53
C PHE A 108 5.53 -5.78 1.25
N GLN A 109 4.62 -5.35 0.38
CA GLN A 109 3.47 -6.14 -0.07
C GLN A 109 3.93 -7.46 -0.70
N LEU A 110 4.93 -7.42 -1.58
CA LEU A 110 5.45 -8.63 -2.23
C LEU A 110 6.07 -9.61 -1.22
N LEU A 111 6.81 -9.10 -0.22
CA LEU A 111 7.31 -9.92 0.88
C LEU A 111 6.17 -10.53 1.71
N CYS A 112 5.13 -9.76 2.02
CA CYS A 112 3.95 -10.25 2.72
C CYS A 112 3.21 -11.32 1.90
N CYS A 113 3.08 -11.17 0.58
CA CYS A 113 2.49 -12.17 -0.31
C CYS A 113 3.27 -13.49 -0.25
N LEU A 114 4.59 -13.44 -0.40
CA LEU A 114 5.46 -14.63 -0.37
C LEU A 114 5.39 -15.34 0.99
N LEU A 115 5.48 -14.57 2.08
CA LEU A 115 5.34 -15.10 3.43
C LEU A 115 3.96 -15.73 3.66
N ALA A 116 2.88 -15.08 3.19
CA ALA A 116 1.54 -15.61 3.33
C ALA A 116 1.37 -16.94 2.58
N ILE A 117 1.88 -17.06 1.34
CA ILE A 117 1.85 -18.31 0.58
C ILE A 117 2.64 -19.42 1.30
N PHE A 118 3.84 -19.10 1.80
CA PHE A 118 4.65 -20.07 2.54
C PHE A 118 3.97 -20.55 3.82
N LEU A 119 3.40 -19.63 4.61
CA LEU A 119 2.67 -19.95 5.83
C LEU A 119 1.39 -20.74 5.54
N ALA A 120 0.73 -20.44 4.42
CA ALA A 120 -0.43 -21.20 3.97
C ALA A 120 -0.05 -22.66 3.65
N LEU A 121 1.06 -22.88 2.95
CA LEU A 121 1.56 -24.24 2.67
C LEU A 121 1.91 -25.01 3.95
N LYS A 122 2.40 -24.32 4.98
CA LYS A 122 2.69 -24.90 6.31
C LYS A 122 1.48 -25.01 7.22
N ARG A 123 0.27 -24.63 6.76
CA ARG A 123 -0.99 -24.62 7.54
C ARG A 123 -0.91 -23.79 8.83
N LEU A 124 -0.07 -22.74 8.86
CA LEU A 124 0.08 -21.84 10.00
C LEU A 124 -0.93 -20.69 9.89
N SER A 125 -2.17 -20.93 10.34
CA SER A 125 -3.32 -20.02 10.19
C SER A 125 -3.11 -18.64 10.83
N VAL A 126 -2.50 -18.57 12.00
CA VAL A 126 -2.28 -17.30 12.73
C VAL A 126 -1.33 -16.38 11.96
N GLY A 127 -0.19 -16.91 11.50
CA GLY A 127 0.78 -16.13 10.72
C GLY A 127 0.21 -15.65 9.38
N TYR A 128 -0.59 -16.49 8.73
CA TYR A 128 -1.30 -16.12 7.50
C TYR A 128 -2.23 -14.91 7.71
N PHE A 129 -3.00 -14.89 8.80
CA PHE A 129 -3.88 -13.77 9.15
C PHE A 129 -3.09 -12.46 9.35
N PHE A 130 -1.98 -12.51 10.08
CA PHE A 130 -1.12 -11.34 10.26
C PHE A 130 -0.60 -10.81 8.91
N CYS A 131 -0.07 -11.67 8.05
CA CYS A 131 0.38 -11.26 6.72
C CYS A 131 -0.74 -10.64 5.90
N TYR A 132 -1.95 -11.20 5.95
CA TYR A 132 -3.12 -10.67 5.27
C TYR A 132 -3.51 -9.26 5.73
N PHE A 133 -3.50 -9.04 7.05
CA PHE A 133 -3.77 -7.74 7.65
C PHE A 133 -2.75 -6.68 7.19
N PHE A 134 -1.45 -6.97 7.35
CA PHE A 134 -0.38 -6.07 6.92
C PHE A 134 -0.41 -5.77 5.42
N LEU A 135 -0.72 -6.77 4.60
CA LEU A 135 -0.88 -6.62 3.17
C LEU A 135 -2.04 -5.68 2.83
N THR A 136 -3.18 -5.83 3.49
CA THR A 136 -4.34 -4.92 3.27
C THR A 136 -4.02 -3.49 3.73
N THR A 137 -3.38 -3.33 4.89
CA THR A 137 -2.95 -2.01 5.39
C THR A 137 -2.00 -1.32 4.42
N THR A 138 -1.01 -2.04 3.89
CA THR A 138 -0.05 -1.46 2.96
C THR A 138 -0.67 -1.13 1.60
N VAL A 139 -1.65 -1.90 1.13
CA VAL A 139 -2.45 -1.54 -0.05
C VAL A 139 -3.19 -0.22 0.17
N ILE A 140 -3.80 -0.01 1.34
CA ILE A 140 -4.44 1.27 1.68
C ILE A 140 -3.43 2.42 1.69
N LEU A 141 -2.28 2.25 2.35
CA LEU A 141 -1.24 3.29 2.39
C LEU A 141 -0.71 3.64 0.99
N THR A 142 -0.56 2.64 0.11
CA THR A 142 -0.15 2.87 -1.28
C THR A 142 -1.19 3.69 -2.04
N ASN A 143 -2.47 3.40 -1.86
CA ASN A 143 -3.57 4.18 -2.46
C ASN A 143 -3.60 5.63 -1.94
N VAL A 144 -3.30 5.87 -0.67
CA VAL A 144 -3.19 7.23 -0.12
C VAL A 144 -2.05 8.01 -0.81
N CYS A 145 -0.88 7.40 -0.98
CA CYS A 145 0.23 8.03 -1.70
C CYS A 145 -0.12 8.31 -3.17
N LEU A 146 -0.76 7.36 -3.86
CA LEU A 146 -1.24 7.54 -5.23
C LEU A 146 -2.24 8.69 -5.35
N PHE A 147 -3.15 8.81 -4.38
CA PHE A 147 -4.10 9.92 -4.33
C PHE A 147 -3.40 11.27 -4.13
N THR A 148 -2.37 11.34 -3.28
CA THR A 148 -1.55 12.56 -3.14
C THR A 148 -0.89 12.95 -4.47
N ILE A 149 -0.28 11.98 -5.16
CA ILE A 149 0.32 12.19 -6.49
C ILE A 149 -0.74 12.67 -7.50
N TRP A 150 -1.94 12.11 -7.44
CA TRP A 150 -3.07 12.51 -8.26
C TRP A 150 -3.45 13.97 -8.08
N VAL A 151 -3.64 14.40 -6.85
CA VAL A 151 -4.03 15.78 -6.51
C VAL A 151 -2.96 16.76 -6.99
N LEU A 152 -1.68 16.46 -6.78
CA LEU A 152 -0.57 17.30 -7.23
C LEU A 152 -0.51 17.40 -8.76
N THR A 153 -0.77 16.29 -9.46
CA THR A 153 -0.79 16.26 -10.92
C THR A 153 -1.96 17.07 -11.49
N LEU A 154 -3.16 16.94 -10.90
CA LEU A 154 -4.34 17.71 -11.30
C LEU A 154 -4.18 19.22 -11.03
N ALA A 155 -3.55 19.57 -9.91
CA ALA A 155 -3.29 20.96 -9.55
C ALA A 155 -2.27 21.63 -10.48
N LYS A 156 -1.56 20.87 -11.33
CA LYS A 156 -0.47 21.34 -12.20
C LYS A 156 0.59 22.16 -11.43
N SER A 157 0.74 21.93 -10.13
CA SER A 157 1.58 22.72 -9.23
C SER A 157 3.06 22.34 -9.31
N VAL A 158 3.38 21.15 -9.82
CA VAL A 158 4.74 20.64 -9.88
C VAL A 158 5.59 21.42 -10.89
N LYS A 159 5.08 21.69 -12.10
CA LYS A 159 5.82 22.42 -13.15
C LYS A 159 6.24 23.85 -12.74
N PRO A 160 5.33 24.72 -12.25
CA PRO A 160 5.72 26.06 -11.81
C PRO A 160 6.67 26.01 -10.62
N ALA A 161 6.45 25.10 -9.67
CA ALA A 161 7.35 24.91 -8.53
C ALA A 161 8.75 24.50 -8.98
N THR A 162 8.90 23.57 -9.92
CA THR A 162 10.21 23.17 -10.47
C THR A 162 10.93 24.33 -11.15
N ASN A 163 10.24 25.16 -11.91
CA ASN A 163 10.86 26.32 -12.56
C ASN A 163 11.38 27.33 -11.53
N GLU A 164 10.55 27.71 -10.56
CA GLU A 164 10.91 28.65 -9.50
C GLU A 164 12.05 28.11 -8.63
N LEU A 165 12.03 26.80 -8.34
CA LEU A 165 13.09 26.09 -7.65
C LEU A 165 14.42 26.29 -8.39
N LEU A 166 14.44 25.97 -9.68
CA LEU A 166 15.64 25.94 -10.49
C LEU A 166 16.27 27.33 -10.66
N LEU A 167 15.44 28.36 -10.83
CA LEU A 167 15.88 29.76 -10.84
C LEU A 167 16.46 30.19 -9.50
N THR A 168 15.81 29.83 -8.40
CA THR A 168 16.26 30.21 -7.06
C THR A 168 17.57 29.53 -6.68
N THR A 169 17.74 28.24 -7.02
CA THR A 169 18.99 27.51 -6.77
C THR A 169 20.14 28.09 -7.58
N LEU A 170 19.88 28.41 -8.85
CA LEU A 170 20.88 29.04 -9.73
C LEU A 170 21.29 30.44 -9.26
N GLN A 171 20.40 31.19 -8.61
CA GLN A 171 20.72 32.54 -8.11
C GLN A 171 21.47 32.52 -6.77
N ASN A 172 21.12 31.62 -5.85
CA ASN A 172 21.64 31.63 -4.48
C ASN A 172 22.85 30.71 -4.26
N GLU A 173 22.98 29.63 -5.02
CA GLU A 173 24.06 28.63 -4.87
C GLU A 173 24.74 28.29 -6.20
N THR A 174 25.18 29.33 -6.92
CA THR A 174 25.83 29.22 -8.25
C THR A 174 26.94 28.19 -8.27
N ASP A 175 27.89 28.24 -7.33
CA ASP A 175 29.11 27.43 -7.39
C ASP A 175 28.81 25.93 -7.29
N HIS A 176 27.84 25.56 -6.45
CA HIS A 176 27.42 24.16 -6.26
C HIS A 176 26.53 23.70 -7.41
N PHE A 177 25.63 24.56 -7.89
CA PHE A 177 24.81 24.30 -9.06
C PHE A 177 25.66 24.01 -10.30
N CYS A 178 26.68 24.85 -10.56
CA CYS A 178 27.56 24.71 -11.71
C CYS A 178 28.47 23.48 -11.62
N ALA A 179 28.89 23.07 -10.42
CA ALA A 179 29.74 21.89 -10.26
C ALA A 179 28.97 20.56 -10.32
N LEU A 180 27.75 20.51 -9.79
CA LEU A 180 27.04 19.24 -9.57
C LEU A 180 25.87 19.02 -10.54
N LEU A 181 25.15 20.09 -10.88
CA LEU A 181 23.84 20.01 -11.51
C LEU A 181 23.91 20.30 -13.02
N GLU A 182 24.71 21.29 -13.42
CA GLU A 182 24.98 21.63 -14.82
C GLU A 182 25.38 20.42 -15.68
N PRO A 183 26.33 19.55 -15.28
CA PRO A 183 26.73 18.39 -16.10
C PRO A 183 25.62 17.33 -16.28
N LYS A 184 24.52 17.42 -15.53
CA LYS A 184 23.38 16.49 -15.61
C LYS A 184 22.19 17.07 -16.38
N LEU A 185 22.24 18.35 -16.74
CA LEU A 185 21.15 19.10 -17.36
C LEU A 185 21.53 19.51 -18.79
N PRO A 186 21.27 18.66 -19.81
CA PRO A 186 21.53 18.98 -21.21
C PRO A 186 20.43 19.88 -21.80
N CYS A 187 19.98 20.89 -21.06
CA CYS A 187 18.83 21.74 -21.39
C CYS A 187 19.14 23.22 -21.13
N GLN A 188 18.33 24.11 -21.68
CA GLN A 188 18.49 25.57 -21.57
C GLN A 188 17.41 26.17 -20.66
N ILE A 189 17.74 27.30 -20.02
CA ILE A 189 16.75 28.13 -19.34
C ILE A 189 16.64 29.45 -20.12
N PRO A 190 15.61 29.62 -20.96
CA PRO A 190 15.36 30.89 -21.62
C PRO A 190 14.83 31.89 -20.59
N LEU A 191 15.54 33.01 -20.39
CA LEU A 191 15.07 34.16 -19.61
C LEU A 191 15.03 35.40 -20.50
N GLU A 192 14.18 36.39 -20.18
CA GLU A 192 14.16 37.65 -20.92
C GLU A 192 15.57 38.26 -20.99
N GLY A 193 16.15 38.29 -22.20
CA GLY A 193 17.49 38.81 -22.47
C GLY A 193 18.63 37.78 -22.52
N TYR A 194 18.37 36.50 -22.24
CA TYR A 194 19.36 35.42 -22.30
C TYR A 194 18.78 34.15 -22.91
N ASP A 195 19.42 33.63 -23.96
CA ASP A 195 19.05 32.34 -24.57
C ASP A 195 19.34 31.17 -23.61
N ASP A 196 20.43 31.26 -22.83
CA ASP A 196 20.80 30.27 -21.83
C ASP A 196 21.33 30.93 -20.54
N PHE A 197 20.45 31.07 -19.55
CA PHE A 197 20.81 31.67 -18.27
C PHE A 197 21.79 30.84 -17.44
N ILE A 198 21.89 29.52 -17.68
CA ILE A 198 22.89 28.67 -17.00
C ILE A 198 24.29 28.95 -17.57
N ALA A 199 24.41 29.09 -18.89
CA ALA A 199 25.70 29.40 -19.51
C ALA A 199 26.27 30.71 -18.95
N GLU A 200 25.45 31.74 -18.84
CA GLU A 200 25.85 33.03 -18.27
C GLU A 200 26.43 32.92 -16.85
N LYS A 201 25.87 32.03 -16.01
CA LYS A 201 26.29 31.88 -14.61
C LYS A 201 27.42 30.87 -14.40
N CYS A 202 27.50 29.83 -15.22
CA CYS A 202 28.38 28.68 -15.00
C CYS A 202 29.57 28.57 -15.96
N LEU A 203 29.74 29.52 -16.90
CA LEU A 203 30.82 29.60 -17.90
C LEU A 203 32.10 28.78 -17.58
N PRO A 204 32.56 27.88 -18.48
CA PRO A 204 31.90 27.30 -19.65
C PRO A 204 31.03 26.07 -19.32
N ARG A 205 29.94 25.89 -20.06
CA ARG A 205 29.08 24.68 -20.04
C ARG A 205 29.93 23.42 -20.26
N THR A 206 29.72 22.39 -19.44
CA THR A 206 30.44 21.12 -19.57
C THR A 206 29.75 20.17 -20.56
N VAL A 207 28.45 20.36 -20.80
CA VAL A 207 27.63 19.53 -21.70
C VAL A 207 27.02 20.39 -22.80
N GLN A 208 26.92 19.83 -24.01
CA GLN A 208 26.27 20.49 -25.14
C GLN A 208 24.77 20.59 -24.87
N ALA A 209 24.26 21.82 -24.68
CA ALA A 209 22.87 22.06 -24.35
C ALA A 209 21.94 21.75 -25.55
N SER A 210 20.88 20.98 -25.33
CA SER A 210 19.79 20.86 -26.31
C SER A 210 18.94 22.14 -26.33
N GLU A 211 18.13 22.35 -27.37
CA GLU A 211 17.17 23.46 -27.45
C GLU A 211 15.98 23.29 -26.48
N ASP A 212 15.92 22.21 -25.71
CA ASP A 212 14.79 21.92 -24.82
C ASP A 212 14.85 22.77 -23.54
N ASP A 213 13.71 23.30 -23.12
CA ASP A 213 13.56 23.99 -21.83
C ASP A 213 13.80 23.01 -20.67
N CYS A 214 14.71 23.36 -19.75
CA CYS A 214 14.99 22.57 -18.56
C CYS A 214 13.74 22.31 -17.71
N SER A 215 12.81 23.25 -17.60
CA SER A 215 11.58 23.04 -16.85
C SER A 215 10.74 21.93 -17.47
N GLU A 216 10.69 21.88 -18.80
CA GLU A 216 9.92 20.91 -19.56
C GLU A 216 10.60 19.54 -19.57
N SER A 217 11.92 19.50 -19.75
CA SER A 217 12.71 18.27 -19.65
C SER A 217 12.60 17.62 -18.27
N LEU A 218 12.75 18.42 -17.20
CA LEU A 218 12.61 17.93 -15.82
C LEU A 218 11.19 17.48 -15.48
N THR A 219 10.17 18.01 -16.14
CA THR A 219 8.77 17.68 -15.86
C THR A 219 8.15 16.75 -16.89
N LEU A 220 8.94 16.23 -17.83
CA LEU A 220 8.49 15.33 -18.89
C LEU A 220 7.80 14.07 -18.32
N PHE A 221 8.21 13.62 -17.13
CA PHE A 221 7.56 12.51 -16.44
C PHE A 221 6.07 12.75 -16.11
N LEU A 222 5.65 14.02 -15.97
CA LEU A 222 4.24 14.40 -15.75
C LEU A 222 3.38 14.23 -16.99
N ASN A 223 3.97 14.29 -18.20
CA ASN A 223 3.23 14.16 -19.46
C ASN A 223 2.71 12.73 -19.69
N SER A 224 3.31 11.73 -19.04
CA SER A 224 2.80 10.36 -19.07
C SER A 224 1.61 10.24 -18.11
N TYR A 225 0.41 10.59 -18.57
CA TYR A 225 -0.78 10.65 -17.72
C TYR A 225 -1.48 9.30 -17.50
N LEU A 226 -1.20 8.28 -18.32
CA LEU A 226 -1.98 7.03 -18.35
C LEU A 226 -1.69 6.05 -17.21
N TRP A 227 -0.46 6.04 -16.68
CA TRP A 227 -0.08 5.05 -15.66
C TRP A 227 -0.80 5.30 -14.33
N LEU A 228 -0.94 6.57 -13.94
CA LEU A 228 -1.54 6.95 -12.67
C LEU A 228 -3.02 6.50 -12.53
N PRO A 229 -3.93 6.73 -13.50
CA PRO A 229 -5.30 6.18 -13.53
C PRO A 229 -5.33 4.68 -13.41
N VAL A 230 -4.48 3.99 -14.19
CA VAL A 230 -4.47 2.53 -14.23
C VAL A 230 -4.09 1.96 -12.87
N VAL A 231 -2.97 2.41 -12.30
CA VAL A 231 -2.47 1.92 -11.01
C VAL A 231 -3.40 2.32 -9.87
N SER A 232 -4.01 3.52 -9.92
CA SER A 232 -4.99 3.95 -8.91
C SER A 232 -6.27 3.12 -8.95
N LEU A 233 -6.80 2.82 -10.15
CA LEU A 233 -7.99 1.99 -10.29
C LEU A 233 -7.74 0.55 -9.83
N GLU A 234 -6.61 -0.03 -10.22
CA GLU A 234 -6.16 -1.34 -9.76
C GLU A 234 -6.05 -1.38 -8.23
N GLY A 235 -5.39 -0.38 -7.64
CA GLY A 235 -5.25 -0.24 -6.19
C GLY A 235 -6.59 -0.13 -5.45
N LEU A 236 -7.57 0.60 -6.00
CA LEU A 236 -8.91 0.73 -5.43
C LEU A 236 -9.68 -0.60 -5.46
N ILE A 237 -9.59 -1.34 -6.57
CA ILE A 237 -10.22 -2.66 -6.69
C ILE A 237 -9.64 -3.62 -5.65
N LEU A 238 -8.31 -3.69 -5.56
CA LEU A 238 -7.62 -4.55 -4.58
C LEU A 238 -7.95 -4.15 -3.14
N MET A 239 -7.98 -2.84 -2.84
CA MET A 239 -8.38 -2.34 -1.53
C MET A 239 -9.81 -2.79 -1.17
N GLY A 240 -10.76 -2.65 -2.11
CA GLY A 240 -12.15 -3.07 -1.90
C GLY A 240 -12.26 -4.56 -1.57
N PHE A 241 -11.57 -5.42 -2.33
CA PHE A 241 -11.52 -6.85 -2.04
C PHE A 241 -10.88 -7.14 -0.68
N GLY A 242 -9.78 -6.47 -0.34
CA GLY A 242 -9.09 -6.60 0.94
C GLY A 242 -10.01 -6.31 2.12
N ILE A 243 -10.73 -5.18 2.07
CA ILE A 243 -11.67 -4.75 3.11
C ILE A 243 -12.84 -5.73 3.25
N VAL A 244 -13.44 -6.16 2.14
CA VAL A 244 -14.58 -7.11 2.19
C VAL A 244 -14.20 -8.41 2.87
N VAL A 245 -13.01 -8.94 2.57
CA VAL A 245 -12.49 -10.15 3.22
C VAL A 245 -12.20 -9.91 4.70
N LEU A 246 -11.63 -8.76 5.09
CA LEU A 246 -11.42 -8.40 6.50
C LEU A 246 -12.74 -8.33 7.26
N ILE A 247 -13.74 -7.61 6.75
CA ILE A 247 -15.06 -7.46 7.39
C ILE A 247 -15.73 -8.82 7.55
N ARG A 248 -15.72 -9.66 6.51
CA ARG A 248 -16.29 -11.01 6.60
C ARG A 248 -15.56 -11.87 7.63
N SER A 249 -14.24 -11.75 7.71
CA SER A 249 -13.45 -12.48 8.70
C SER A 249 -13.86 -12.03 10.12
N CYS A 250 -13.95 -10.72 10.37
CA CYS A 250 -14.38 -10.17 11.66
C CYS A 250 -15.81 -10.58 12.05
N MET A 251 -16.78 -10.56 11.13
CA MET A 251 -18.18 -10.93 11.43
C MET A 251 -18.31 -12.41 11.83
N VAL A 252 -17.56 -13.31 11.19
CA VAL A 252 -17.57 -14.74 11.54
C VAL A 252 -17.05 -14.97 12.97
N GLY A 253 -16.12 -14.15 13.46
CA GLY A 253 -15.71 -14.23 14.87
C GLY A 253 -16.63 -13.55 15.87
N TYR A 254 -17.34 -12.50 15.47
CA TYR A 254 -18.23 -11.77 16.38
C TYR A 254 -19.54 -12.52 16.65
N VAL A 255 -20.10 -13.20 15.64
CA VAL A 255 -21.36 -13.96 15.74
C VAL A 255 -21.25 -15.19 16.67
N GLN A 256 -20.04 -15.57 17.11
CA GLN A 256 -19.83 -16.73 18.00
C GLN A 256 -19.38 -16.37 19.43
N VAL A 257 -19.39 -15.09 19.81
CA VAL A 257 -19.36 -14.71 21.23
C VAL A 257 -20.82 -14.63 21.69
N PRO A 258 -21.38 -15.62 22.40
CA PRO A 258 -22.73 -15.48 22.92
C PRO A 258 -22.72 -14.34 23.96
N GLU A 259 -23.38 -13.23 23.61
CA GLU A 259 -24.08 -12.42 24.61
C GLU A 259 -25.15 -13.34 25.20
N ASP A 260 -24.91 -13.82 26.43
CA ASP A 260 -25.93 -14.14 27.44
C ASP A 260 -25.23 -14.86 28.61
N ILE A 261 -24.60 -14.09 29.50
CA ILE A 261 -24.46 -14.49 30.91
C ILE A 261 -25.35 -13.51 31.67
N ASP A 262 -26.61 -13.89 31.80
CA ASP A 262 -27.52 -13.29 32.78
C ASP A 262 -27.13 -13.89 34.15
N ASP A 263 -26.49 -13.07 34.97
CA ASP A 263 -25.76 -13.44 36.19
C ASP A 263 -26.67 -13.78 37.39
N SER A 264 -27.90 -14.24 37.15
CA SER A 264 -28.95 -14.14 38.17
C SER A 264 -29.63 -15.41 38.64
N ASN A 265 -29.14 -16.65 38.38
CA ASN A 265 -29.84 -17.85 38.88
C ASN A 265 -29.04 -19.17 38.97
N LEU A 266 -27.81 -19.17 39.51
CA LEU A 266 -27.13 -20.45 39.79
C LEU A 266 -26.49 -20.52 41.17
N CYS A 267 -27.32 -20.41 42.22
CA CYS A 267 -26.98 -20.85 43.57
C CYS A 267 -28.24 -21.22 44.35
N GLU A 268 -28.85 -22.36 44.06
CA GLU A 268 -29.54 -23.13 45.11
C GLU A 268 -29.28 -24.63 44.92
N PRO A 269 -28.66 -25.31 45.90
CA PRO A 269 -28.52 -26.75 45.90
C PRO A 269 -29.81 -27.37 46.46
N LYS A 270 -30.58 -28.08 45.63
CA LYS A 270 -31.56 -29.05 46.16
C LYS A 270 -30.90 -30.42 46.30
N LEU A 271 -30.58 -30.68 47.56
CA LEU A 271 -30.27 -31.95 48.18
C LEU A 271 -31.07 -33.12 47.59
N ALA A 272 -30.39 -34.24 47.39
CA ALA A 272 -30.97 -35.55 47.14
C ALA A 272 -31.86 -36.00 48.31
N LEU A 273 -32.94 -36.72 48.01
CA LEU A 273 -33.31 -37.96 48.71
C LEU A 273 -34.39 -38.72 47.92
N GLU A 274 -34.08 -40.01 47.67
CA GLU A 274 -34.92 -41.18 47.34
C GLU A 274 -35.77 -41.18 46.05
#